data_AF-A0A5N5EEH7-F1
#
_entry.id   AF-A0A5N5EEH7-F1
#
_cell.length_a   1.000
_cell.length_b   1.000
_cell.length_c   1.000
_cell.angle_alpha   90.00
_cell.angle_beta   90.00
_cell.angle_gamma   90.00
#
_symmetry.space_group_name_H-M   'P 1'
#
loop_
_entity.id
_entity.type
_entity.pdbx_description
1 polymer ?
#
loop_
_entity_poly.entity_id
_entity_poly.type
_entity_poly.pdbx_seq_one_letter_code
_entity_poly.pdbx_strand_id
1 'polypeptide(L)'
;MTKARTRWPRQRDAEAPTTSGETVAADRVDVVDLETCLSACAAHSTKLVASLDRRRIALAEALRTLLATHAATVPATSGTSPLPLLRRPAKVSSGSALLLGDALMDPLLAVGDKALDCGYEDETKLALMVADTVLTQRKRSRAGWRLRARVLEAMGAESAAAAAFERHLELTEEDGFGVASKVAGLREGARLQAELVRRLAAGCPEARELADRSVTDSWAQGLELHARGAWDEARPLLIGTLLGQIAADAPVREIQQTLTHYLGLLREEAGVAGGGSAPTAGRAAAGHPGSARPAGFTDPSELAELTTLYAEQRRARMRGPVDDPTFGGVRWLTLGEFRNRIAGKSICLIANSKRVGNSSLGAEIDDYDLVVRFNSYRIDPAATGRRTDIHATIHKHGFNWDQHVDTRLVFGGISGDWKYSLRNRLVPGAQSYLGDESLRWPVRDIGRVSRDVWPSIPTSGFNMLWLLDFLDVSPRLDLIGFDFYESGAYRLPAAMRLPITSVHEYTSEKAWVMERAQSVTDTRICLR
;
A
#
# COMPACT_ATOMS: atom_id res chain seq x y z
N MET A 1 15.40 -52.74 -5.48
CA MET A 1 15.04 -51.38 -5.02
C MET A 1 14.40 -50.63 -6.18
N THR A 2 13.07 -50.58 -6.18
CA THR A 2 12.24 -50.19 -7.31
C THR A 2 11.94 -48.70 -7.24
N LYS A 3 12.36 -47.92 -8.25
CA LYS A 3 12.03 -46.49 -8.35
C LYS A 3 10.56 -46.32 -8.73
N ALA A 4 9.76 -45.78 -7.81
CA ALA A 4 8.36 -45.45 -8.05
C ALA A 4 8.26 -44.30 -9.07
N ARG A 5 7.64 -44.59 -10.22
CA ARG A 5 7.19 -43.60 -11.21
C ARG A 5 5.87 -43.00 -10.71
N THR A 6 5.88 -41.74 -10.31
CA THR A 6 4.66 -40.95 -10.09
C THR A 6 4.01 -40.62 -11.43
N ARG A 7 2.91 -41.32 -11.71
CA ARG A 7 2.08 -41.17 -12.91
C ARG A 7 1.09 -40.02 -12.68
N TRP A 8 1.45 -38.82 -13.08
CA TRP A 8 0.50 -37.69 -13.17
C TRP A 8 -0.48 -37.95 -14.32
N PRO A 9 -1.81 -37.80 -14.13
CA PRO A 9 -2.76 -37.86 -15.24
C PRO A 9 -2.53 -36.65 -16.15
N ARG A 10 -2.33 -36.90 -17.45
CA ARG A 10 -2.36 -35.85 -18.48
C ARG A 10 -3.70 -35.14 -18.40
N GLN A 11 -3.65 -33.85 -18.12
CA GLN A 11 -4.76 -32.92 -18.25
C GLN A 11 -5.25 -33.00 -19.71
N ARG A 12 -6.53 -33.34 -19.90
CA ARG A 12 -7.16 -33.29 -21.23
C ARG A 12 -7.07 -31.84 -21.71
N ASP A 13 -6.66 -31.66 -22.96
CA ASP A 13 -6.73 -30.41 -23.68
C ASP A 13 -8.15 -29.85 -23.56
N ALA A 14 -8.32 -28.85 -22.72
CA ALA A 14 -9.53 -28.06 -22.66
C ALA A 14 -9.43 -27.04 -23.80
N GLU A 15 -10.44 -27.02 -24.67
CA GLU A 15 -10.64 -25.96 -25.65
C GLU A 15 -10.42 -24.60 -24.98
N ALA A 16 -9.61 -23.76 -25.64
CA ALA A 16 -9.34 -22.41 -25.19
C ALA A 16 -10.68 -21.67 -24.99
N PRO A 17 -10.94 -21.09 -23.81
CA PRO A 17 -12.13 -20.30 -23.61
C PRO A 17 -12.04 -19.09 -24.53
N THR A 18 -13.04 -18.93 -25.40
CA THR A 18 -13.30 -17.70 -26.12
C THR A 18 -13.28 -16.54 -25.14
N THR A 19 -12.35 -15.60 -25.34
CA THR A 19 -12.27 -14.33 -24.63
C THR A 19 -13.46 -13.45 -25.02
N SER A 20 -14.62 -13.70 -24.43
CA SER A 20 -15.66 -12.70 -24.35
C SER A 20 -15.24 -11.72 -23.27
N GLY A 21 -14.54 -10.66 -23.67
CA GLY A 21 -14.36 -9.46 -22.85
C GLY A 21 -15.71 -8.79 -22.67
N GLU A 22 -16.55 -9.32 -21.79
CA GLU A 22 -17.69 -8.57 -21.27
C GLU A 22 -17.11 -7.48 -20.37
N THR A 23 -17.08 -6.26 -20.90
CA THR A 23 -16.88 -5.03 -20.13
C THR A 23 -17.87 -5.03 -18.96
N VAL A 24 -17.36 -5.21 -17.76
CA VAL A 24 -18.14 -5.13 -16.52
C VAL A 24 -18.61 -3.69 -16.40
N ALA A 25 -19.88 -3.43 -16.74
CA ALA A 25 -20.47 -2.11 -16.56
C ALA A 25 -20.29 -1.67 -15.09
N ALA A 26 -19.68 -0.50 -14.88
CA ALA A 26 -19.16 -0.05 -13.59
C ALA A 26 -20.17 -0.07 -12.42
N ASP A 27 -21.48 0.01 -12.71
CA ASP A 27 -22.56 0.08 -11.71
C ASP A 27 -23.36 -1.24 -11.55
N ARG A 28 -23.06 -2.29 -12.34
CA ARG A 28 -23.84 -3.53 -12.33
C ARG A 28 -23.34 -4.49 -11.25
N VAL A 29 -24.16 -4.73 -10.23
CA VAL A 29 -24.01 -5.87 -9.31
C VAL A 29 -24.48 -7.12 -10.04
N ASP A 30 -23.62 -8.13 -10.13
CA ASP A 30 -24.04 -9.41 -10.68
C ASP A 30 -25.00 -10.10 -9.72
N VAL A 31 -26.14 -10.53 -10.24
CA VAL A 31 -27.15 -11.20 -9.42
C VAL A 31 -26.64 -12.58 -9.08
N VAL A 32 -26.16 -12.74 -7.85
CA VAL A 32 -25.66 -14.02 -7.33
C VAL A 32 -26.60 -14.52 -6.25
N ASP A 33 -27.11 -15.74 -6.44
CA ASP A 33 -27.93 -16.42 -5.45
C ASP A 33 -27.08 -16.90 -4.26
N LEU A 34 -27.66 -16.83 -3.05
CA LEU A 34 -26.97 -17.19 -1.81
C LEU A 34 -26.49 -18.64 -1.80
N GLU A 35 -27.27 -19.58 -2.36
CA GLU A 35 -26.90 -21.00 -2.42
C GLU A 35 -25.66 -21.22 -3.30
N THR A 36 -25.57 -20.48 -4.40
CA THR A 36 -24.40 -20.51 -5.31
C THR A 36 -23.15 -20.01 -4.59
N CYS A 37 -23.27 -18.90 -3.86
CA CYS A 37 -22.17 -18.33 -3.08
C CYS A 37 -21.71 -19.26 -1.94
N LEU A 38 -22.64 -19.85 -1.20
CA LEU A 38 -22.33 -20.81 -0.13
C LEU A 38 -21.67 -22.08 -0.69
N SER A 39 -22.10 -22.56 -1.86
CA SER A 39 -21.46 -23.69 -2.55
C SER A 39 -20.03 -23.38 -2.97
N ALA A 40 -19.77 -22.17 -3.47
CA ALA A 40 -18.43 -21.70 -3.79
C ALA A 40 -17.54 -21.59 -2.54
N CYS A 41 -18.09 -21.08 -1.43
CA CYS A 41 -17.42 -21.02 -0.14
C CYS A 41 -17.03 -22.43 0.37
N ALA A 42 -17.94 -23.41 0.26
CA ALA A 42 -17.67 -24.80 0.64
C ALA A 42 -16.56 -25.44 -0.21
N ALA A 43 -16.59 -25.21 -1.53
CA ALA A 43 -15.55 -25.67 -2.44
C ALA A 43 -14.18 -25.03 -2.17
N HIS A 44 -14.14 -23.74 -1.81
CA HIS A 44 -12.89 -23.08 -1.40
C HIS A 44 -12.38 -23.59 -0.05
N SER A 45 -13.28 -23.81 0.92
CA SER A 45 -12.91 -24.33 2.24
C SER A 45 -12.15 -25.66 2.14
N THR A 46 -12.60 -26.55 1.24
CA THR A 46 -11.93 -27.84 0.98
C THR A 46 -10.56 -27.70 0.31
N LYS A 47 -10.38 -26.72 -0.59
CA LYS A 47 -9.08 -26.45 -1.23
C LYS A 47 -8.01 -25.96 -0.24
N LEU A 48 -8.41 -25.27 0.83
CA LEU A 48 -7.47 -24.60 1.75
C LEU A 48 -6.96 -25.48 2.91
N VAL A 49 -7.43 -26.72 3.04
CA VAL A 49 -7.16 -27.63 4.18
C VAL A 49 -5.66 -27.93 4.41
N ALA A 50 -4.80 -27.70 3.42
CA ALA A 50 -3.35 -27.95 3.50
C ALA A 50 -2.47 -26.71 3.24
N SER A 51 -3.04 -25.50 3.25
CA SER A 51 -2.26 -24.28 2.97
C SER A 51 -1.31 -23.93 4.12
N LEU A 52 -0.05 -23.64 3.80
CA LEU A 52 0.94 -23.10 4.74
C LEU A 52 0.91 -21.56 4.85
N ASP A 53 0.18 -20.90 3.95
CA ASP A 53 0.02 -19.44 3.98
C ASP A 53 -0.95 -19.02 5.10
N ARG A 54 -0.45 -18.21 6.04
CA ARG A 54 -1.22 -17.67 7.18
C ARG A 54 -2.50 -16.96 6.76
N ARG A 55 -2.52 -16.26 5.62
CA ARG A 55 -3.71 -15.55 5.13
C ARG A 55 -4.79 -16.53 4.69
N ARG A 56 -4.38 -17.57 3.96
CA ARG A 56 -5.26 -18.68 3.56
C ARG A 56 -5.75 -19.50 4.75
N ILE A 57 -4.95 -19.65 5.80
CA ILE A 57 -5.40 -20.27 7.06
C ILE A 57 -6.52 -19.45 7.70
N ALA A 58 -6.36 -18.13 7.80
CA ALA A 58 -7.39 -17.24 8.33
C ALA A 58 -8.67 -17.24 7.47
N LEU A 59 -8.54 -17.32 6.14
CA LEU A 59 -9.69 -17.52 5.25
C LEU A 59 -10.37 -18.87 5.48
N ALA A 60 -9.61 -19.95 5.63
CA ALA A 60 -10.16 -21.28 5.92
C ALA A 60 -10.93 -21.30 7.24
N GLU A 61 -10.46 -20.59 8.27
CA GLU A 61 -11.18 -20.41 9.53
C GLU A 61 -12.50 -19.64 9.33
N ALA A 62 -12.47 -18.51 8.63
CA ALA A 62 -13.67 -17.73 8.33
C ALA A 62 -14.71 -18.56 7.55
N LEU A 63 -14.26 -19.34 6.55
CA LEU A 63 -15.11 -20.24 5.77
C LEU A 63 -15.74 -21.33 6.64
N ARG A 64 -14.98 -21.96 7.54
CA ARG A 64 -15.52 -22.95 8.49
C ARG A 64 -16.56 -22.34 9.41
N THR A 65 -16.32 -21.14 9.93
CA THR A 65 -17.29 -20.42 10.76
C THR A 65 -18.57 -20.13 9.98
N LEU A 66 -18.47 -19.58 8.76
CA LEU A 66 -19.63 -19.32 7.89
C LEU A 66 -20.46 -20.59 7.66
N LEU A 67 -19.82 -21.70 7.28
CA LEU A 67 -20.50 -22.96 6.98
C LEU A 67 -21.14 -23.59 8.23
N ALA A 68 -20.47 -23.49 9.39
CA ALA A 68 -21.02 -23.95 10.66
C ALA A 68 -22.24 -23.12 11.08
N THR A 69 -22.18 -21.80 10.95
CA THR A 69 -23.33 -20.92 11.20
C THR A 69 -24.47 -21.22 10.25
N HIS A 70 -24.20 -21.47 8.97
CA HIS A 70 -25.23 -21.84 8.00
C HIS A 70 -25.91 -23.17 8.38
N ALA A 71 -25.12 -24.20 8.70
CA ALA A 71 -25.66 -25.49 9.14
C ALA A 71 -26.54 -25.36 10.40
N ALA A 72 -26.21 -24.45 11.33
CA ALA A 72 -27.03 -24.19 12.52
C ALA A 72 -28.34 -23.44 12.21
N THR A 73 -28.41 -22.71 11.09
CA THR A 73 -29.62 -21.96 10.67
C THR A 73 -30.59 -22.79 9.83
N VAL A 74 -30.13 -23.89 9.22
CA VAL A 74 -31.00 -24.81 8.47
C VAL A 74 -31.72 -25.72 9.48
N PRO A 75 -33.06 -25.71 9.56
CA PRO A 75 -33.78 -26.62 10.45
C PRO A 75 -33.40 -28.05 10.13
N ALA A 76 -33.01 -28.83 11.14
CA ALA A 76 -32.85 -30.26 10.98
C ALA A 76 -34.19 -30.83 10.51
N THR A 77 -34.25 -31.30 9.27
CA THR A 77 -35.36 -32.14 8.85
C THR A 77 -35.34 -33.37 9.76
N SER A 78 -36.37 -33.51 10.57
CA SER A 78 -36.62 -34.69 11.40
C SER A 78 -36.91 -35.88 10.48
N GLY A 79 -35.85 -36.45 9.91
CA GLY A 79 -35.84 -37.64 9.11
C GLY A 79 -35.20 -38.78 9.89
N THR A 80 -36.02 -39.50 10.64
CA THR A 80 -35.71 -40.84 11.14
C THR A 80 -35.47 -41.80 9.97
N SER A 81 -34.21 -42.14 9.67
CA SER A 81 -33.75 -43.51 9.34
C SER A 81 -32.29 -43.54 8.88
N PRO A 82 -31.56 -44.63 9.14
CA PRO A 82 -30.13 -44.73 8.88
C PRO A 82 -29.81 -44.91 7.38
N LEU A 83 -28.58 -44.51 7.03
CA LEU A 83 -27.92 -44.51 5.71
C LEU A 83 -28.42 -45.57 4.70
N PRO A 84 -28.45 -45.17 3.41
CA PRO A 84 -27.57 -45.87 2.47
C PRO A 84 -26.73 -44.93 1.60
N LEU A 85 -25.52 -45.42 1.32
CA LEU A 85 -24.50 -44.94 0.39
C LEU A 85 -25.05 -44.56 -0.99
N LEU A 86 -24.42 -43.53 -1.58
CA LEU A 86 -24.41 -43.18 -3.02
C LEU A 86 -25.78 -42.87 -3.64
N ARG A 87 -26.19 -41.59 -3.58
CA ARG A 87 -27.08 -40.99 -4.58
C ARG A 87 -26.53 -39.65 -5.08
N ARG A 88 -26.47 -39.53 -6.41
CA ARG A 88 -26.26 -38.28 -7.19
C ARG A 88 -27.10 -37.14 -6.61
N PRO A 89 -26.65 -35.87 -6.70
CA PRO A 89 -27.48 -34.75 -6.31
C PRO A 89 -28.72 -34.69 -7.21
N ALA A 90 -29.87 -34.98 -6.61
CA ALA A 90 -31.16 -34.74 -7.23
C ALA A 90 -31.38 -33.22 -7.29
N LYS A 91 -31.79 -32.76 -8.48
CA LYS A 91 -32.21 -31.39 -8.78
C LYS A 91 -33.33 -31.00 -7.81
N VAL A 92 -33.01 -30.19 -6.81
CA VAL A 92 -34.00 -29.58 -5.92
C VAL A 92 -34.77 -28.54 -6.74
N SER A 93 -36.08 -28.69 -6.77
CA SER A 93 -37.00 -27.79 -7.46
C SER A 93 -36.97 -26.40 -6.81
N SER A 94 -36.82 -25.38 -7.66
CA SER A 94 -36.96 -23.96 -7.35
C SER A 94 -38.23 -23.66 -6.57
N GLY A 95 -38.12 -22.93 -5.46
CA GLY A 95 -39.31 -22.47 -4.76
C GLY A 95 -39.15 -21.71 -3.44
N SER A 96 -37.95 -21.33 -3.01
CA SER A 96 -37.74 -20.23 -2.05
C SER A 96 -36.26 -19.88 -2.04
N ALA A 97 -35.88 -18.72 -2.55
CA ALA A 97 -34.50 -18.27 -2.48
C ALA A 97 -34.11 -18.13 -1.00
N LEU A 98 -33.00 -18.73 -0.59
CA LEU A 98 -32.47 -18.56 0.76
C LEU A 98 -32.18 -17.07 0.98
N LEU A 99 -32.93 -16.44 1.87
CA LEU A 99 -32.72 -15.04 2.24
C LEU A 99 -31.53 -14.94 3.19
N LEU A 100 -30.70 -13.93 2.99
CA LEU A 100 -29.55 -13.66 3.86
C LEU A 100 -30.03 -13.14 5.22
N GLY A 101 -30.15 -14.04 6.19
CA GLY A 101 -30.46 -13.72 7.58
C GLY A 101 -29.33 -12.97 8.28
N ASP A 102 -29.64 -12.23 9.35
CA ASP A 102 -28.67 -11.43 10.09
C ASP A 102 -27.50 -12.27 10.64
N ALA A 103 -27.78 -13.49 11.08
CA ALA A 103 -26.76 -14.41 11.59
C ALA A 103 -25.68 -14.79 10.56
N LEU A 104 -26.00 -14.76 9.26
CA LEU A 104 -25.07 -15.12 8.19
C LEU A 104 -24.37 -13.92 7.55
N MET A 105 -24.85 -12.70 7.80
CA MET A 105 -24.29 -11.49 7.21
C MET A 105 -22.83 -11.28 7.60
N ASP A 106 -22.54 -11.23 8.91
CA ASP A 106 -21.19 -10.92 9.39
C ASP A 106 -20.17 -12.02 9.05
N PRO A 107 -20.48 -13.33 9.20
CA PRO A 107 -19.58 -14.38 8.74
C PRO A 107 -19.31 -14.33 7.24
N LEU A 108 -20.31 -13.99 6.42
CA LEU A 108 -20.16 -13.91 4.97
C LEU A 108 -19.27 -12.71 4.58
N LEU A 109 -19.48 -11.54 5.18
CA LEU A 109 -18.59 -10.38 4.99
C LEU A 109 -17.16 -10.66 5.46
N ALA A 110 -16.99 -11.38 6.58
CA ALA A 110 -15.67 -11.77 7.08
C ALA A 110 -14.94 -12.70 6.10
N VAL A 111 -15.65 -13.65 5.46
CA VAL A 111 -15.08 -14.47 4.38
C VAL A 111 -14.63 -13.59 3.22
N GLY A 112 -15.47 -12.64 2.78
CA GLY A 112 -15.11 -11.71 1.70
C GLY A 112 -13.86 -10.89 2.01
N ASP A 113 -13.77 -10.31 3.20
CA ASP A 113 -12.60 -9.55 3.65
C ASP A 113 -11.33 -10.43 3.71
N LYS A 114 -11.44 -11.65 4.26
CA LYS A 114 -10.30 -12.58 4.34
C LYS A 114 -9.87 -13.12 2.98
N ALA A 115 -10.81 -13.31 2.07
CA ALA A 115 -10.53 -13.74 0.72
C ALA A 115 -9.78 -12.64 -0.05
N LEU A 116 -10.21 -11.39 0.09
CA LEU A 116 -9.48 -10.25 -0.45
C LEU A 116 -8.07 -10.10 0.16
N ASP A 117 -7.91 -10.29 1.47
CA ASP A 117 -6.61 -10.20 2.16
C ASP A 117 -5.58 -11.21 1.60
N CYS A 118 -6.03 -12.36 1.08
CA CYS A 118 -5.15 -13.37 0.50
C CYS A 118 -4.40 -12.86 -0.74
N GLY A 119 -5.03 -12.02 -1.57
CA GLY A 119 -4.40 -11.37 -2.72
C GLY A 119 -4.13 -12.29 -3.93
N TYR A 120 -4.69 -13.51 -3.93
CA TYR A 120 -4.66 -14.43 -5.07
C TYR A 120 -5.93 -14.27 -5.92
N GLU A 121 -5.86 -14.68 -7.20
CA GLU A 121 -6.95 -14.48 -8.16
C GLU A 121 -8.24 -15.22 -7.79
N ASP A 122 -8.16 -16.50 -7.45
CA ASP A 122 -9.31 -17.34 -7.05
C ASP A 122 -10.05 -16.73 -5.85
N GLU A 123 -9.29 -16.37 -4.80
CA GLU A 123 -9.84 -15.76 -3.59
C GLU A 123 -10.38 -14.35 -3.85
N THR A 124 -9.80 -13.59 -4.78
CA THR A 124 -10.34 -12.27 -5.19
C THR A 124 -11.68 -12.43 -5.90
N LYS A 125 -11.82 -13.44 -6.78
CA LYS A 125 -13.10 -13.79 -7.42
C LYS A 125 -14.15 -14.25 -6.40
N LEU A 126 -13.75 -15.04 -5.39
CA LEU A 126 -14.62 -15.40 -4.28
C LEU A 126 -15.09 -14.16 -3.52
N ALA A 127 -14.19 -13.23 -3.21
CA ALA A 127 -14.54 -11.99 -2.51
C ALA A 127 -15.55 -11.14 -3.29
N LEU A 128 -15.41 -11.06 -4.62
CA LEU A 128 -16.37 -10.36 -5.49
C LEU A 128 -17.74 -11.04 -5.45
N MET A 129 -17.78 -12.36 -5.63
CA MET A 129 -19.01 -13.16 -5.56
C MET A 129 -19.72 -12.96 -4.21
N VAL A 130 -18.97 -12.94 -3.11
CA VAL A 130 -19.49 -12.67 -1.76
C VAL A 130 -20.10 -11.27 -1.69
N ALA A 131 -19.39 -10.25 -2.15
CA ALA A 131 -19.87 -8.87 -2.13
C ALA A 131 -21.15 -8.70 -2.97
N ASP A 132 -21.19 -9.27 -4.17
CA ASP A 132 -22.35 -9.23 -5.05
C ASP A 132 -23.54 -10.02 -4.50
N THR A 133 -23.29 -11.15 -3.82
CA THR A 133 -24.34 -11.89 -3.08
C THR A 133 -24.95 -11.02 -1.98
N VAL A 134 -24.11 -10.38 -1.17
CA VAL A 134 -24.57 -9.48 -0.09
C VAL A 134 -25.38 -8.32 -0.67
N LEU A 135 -24.95 -7.73 -1.79
CA LEU A 135 -25.65 -6.60 -2.42
C LEU A 135 -26.91 -7.02 -3.18
N THR A 136 -26.95 -8.24 -3.72
CA THR A 136 -28.17 -8.84 -4.29
C THR A 136 -29.25 -8.96 -3.23
N GLN A 137 -28.89 -9.46 -2.04
CA GLN A 137 -29.83 -9.68 -0.94
C GLN A 137 -30.14 -8.38 -0.16
N ARG A 138 -29.15 -7.50 0.00
CA ARG A 138 -29.25 -6.23 0.74
C ARG A 138 -28.56 -5.09 -0.01
N LYS A 139 -29.29 -4.51 -0.96
CA LYS A 139 -28.82 -3.40 -1.82
C LYS A 139 -28.28 -2.17 -1.07
N ARG A 140 -28.73 -1.95 0.18
CA ARG A 140 -28.30 -0.84 1.05
C ARG A 140 -27.20 -1.23 2.05
N SER A 141 -26.51 -2.36 1.86
CA SER A 141 -25.42 -2.79 2.73
C SER A 141 -24.17 -1.91 2.55
N ARG A 142 -23.90 -1.02 3.52
CA ARG A 142 -22.68 -0.19 3.55
C ARG A 142 -21.41 -1.04 3.45
N ALA A 143 -21.37 -2.14 4.22
CA ALA A 143 -20.22 -3.05 4.25
C ALA A 143 -20.07 -3.82 2.93
N GLY A 144 -21.18 -4.22 2.30
CA GLY A 144 -21.20 -4.86 0.99
C GLY A 144 -20.61 -3.97 -0.10
N TRP A 145 -21.05 -2.70 -0.18
CA TRP A 145 -20.51 -1.73 -1.15
C TRP A 145 -19.02 -1.45 -0.93
N ARG A 146 -18.60 -1.29 0.33
CA ARG A 146 -17.18 -1.10 0.67
C ARG A 146 -16.32 -2.31 0.31
N LEU A 147 -16.81 -3.53 0.56
CA LEU A 147 -16.11 -4.75 0.17
C LEU A 147 -15.99 -4.84 -1.35
N ARG A 148 -17.11 -4.68 -2.09
CA ARG A 148 -17.12 -4.70 -3.56
C ARG A 148 -16.13 -3.71 -4.15
N ALA A 149 -16.13 -2.46 -3.64
CA ALA A 149 -15.22 -1.42 -4.11
C ALA A 149 -13.73 -1.80 -3.92
N ARG A 150 -13.36 -2.34 -2.74
CA ARG A 150 -11.99 -2.79 -2.47
C ARG A 150 -11.58 -3.99 -3.35
N VAL A 151 -12.51 -4.89 -3.63
CA VAL A 151 -12.25 -6.05 -4.52
C VAL A 151 -12.01 -5.57 -5.95
N LEU A 152 -12.88 -4.70 -6.48
CA LEU A 152 -12.71 -4.12 -7.82
C LEU A 152 -11.42 -3.30 -7.94
N GLU A 153 -11.05 -2.57 -6.89
CA GLU A 153 -9.77 -1.86 -6.83
C GLU A 153 -8.59 -2.84 -6.91
N ALA A 154 -8.64 -3.95 -6.16
CA ALA A 154 -7.60 -4.97 -6.19
C ALA A 154 -7.48 -5.66 -7.55
N MET A 155 -8.62 -5.84 -8.25
CA MET A 155 -8.69 -6.33 -9.62
C MET A 155 -8.25 -5.29 -10.66
N GLY A 156 -8.09 -4.02 -10.28
CA GLY A 156 -7.70 -2.94 -11.18
C GLY A 156 -8.84 -2.33 -12.00
N ALA A 157 -10.10 -2.70 -11.72
CA ALA A 157 -11.31 -2.15 -12.33
C ALA A 157 -11.67 -0.81 -11.68
N GLU A 158 -10.87 0.22 -11.96
CA GLU A 158 -10.87 1.49 -11.23
C GLU A 158 -12.20 2.24 -11.30
N SER A 159 -12.79 2.38 -12.49
CA SER A 159 -14.07 3.08 -12.67
C SER A 159 -15.21 2.42 -11.88
N ALA A 160 -15.25 1.08 -11.89
CA ALA A 160 -16.20 0.29 -11.12
C ALA A 160 -15.95 0.40 -9.61
N ALA A 161 -14.68 0.44 -9.18
CA ALA A 161 -14.31 0.64 -7.78
C ALA A 161 -14.74 2.01 -7.27
N ALA A 162 -14.51 3.08 -8.05
CA ALA A 162 -14.94 4.43 -7.70
C ALA A 162 -16.47 4.53 -7.56
N ALA A 163 -17.22 3.98 -8.54
CA ALA A 163 -18.68 3.92 -8.47
C ALA A 163 -19.17 3.17 -7.22
N ALA A 164 -18.59 2.01 -6.90
CA ALA A 164 -18.96 1.23 -5.72
C ALA A 164 -18.64 1.97 -4.40
N PHE A 165 -17.53 2.70 -4.33
CA PHE A 165 -17.20 3.55 -3.18
C PHE A 165 -18.17 4.73 -3.03
N GLU A 166 -18.62 5.33 -4.14
CA GLU A 166 -19.64 6.39 -4.11
C GLU A 166 -20.97 5.88 -3.57
N ARG A 167 -21.43 4.69 -3.97
CA ARG A 167 -22.59 4.03 -3.36
C ARG A 167 -22.42 3.79 -1.86
N HIS A 168 -21.20 3.49 -1.40
CA HIS A 168 -20.90 3.37 0.03
C HIS A 168 -21.02 4.72 0.77
N LEU A 169 -20.52 5.80 0.17
CA LEU A 169 -20.61 7.16 0.71
C LEU A 169 -22.04 7.67 0.75
N GLU A 170 -22.87 7.39 -0.27
CA GLU A 170 -24.30 7.73 -0.29
C GLU A 170 -25.08 7.12 0.90
N LEU A 171 -24.57 6.03 1.47
CA LEU A 171 -25.19 5.30 2.58
C LEU A 171 -24.59 5.65 3.95
N THR A 172 -23.57 6.50 4.02
CA THR A 172 -22.78 6.76 5.22
C THR A 172 -22.70 8.26 5.52
N GLU A 173 -22.98 8.66 6.76
CA GLU A 173 -22.89 10.07 7.19
C GLU A 173 -21.45 10.50 7.54
N GLU A 174 -20.62 9.59 8.03
CA GLU A 174 -19.23 9.83 8.40
C GLU A 174 -18.25 9.02 7.55
N ASP A 175 -17.33 9.68 6.85
CA ASP A 175 -16.27 9.01 6.09
C ASP A 175 -15.12 8.53 7.01
N GLY A 176 -15.45 7.63 7.94
CA GLY A 176 -14.50 7.07 8.91
C GLY A 176 -13.36 6.27 8.28
N PHE A 177 -13.40 5.98 6.97
CA PHE A 177 -12.37 5.23 6.25
C PHE A 177 -11.60 6.07 5.21
N GLY A 178 -11.95 7.36 5.03
CA GLY A 178 -11.33 8.24 4.03
C GLY A 178 -11.61 7.83 2.58
N VAL A 179 -12.78 7.23 2.33
CA VAL A 179 -13.26 6.76 1.03
C VAL A 179 -13.49 7.92 0.05
N ALA A 180 -13.94 9.09 0.49
CA ALA A 180 -14.14 10.24 -0.40
C ALA A 180 -12.83 10.70 -1.04
N SER A 181 -11.76 10.81 -0.22
CA SER A 181 -10.40 11.10 -0.71
C SER A 181 -9.90 10.00 -1.65
N LYS A 182 -10.22 8.75 -1.36
CA LYS A 182 -9.86 7.61 -2.22
C LYS A 182 -10.54 7.69 -3.59
N VAL A 183 -11.86 7.91 -3.63
CA VAL A 183 -12.64 8.07 -4.88
C VAL A 183 -12.09 9.19 -5.72
N ALA A 184 -11.84 10.35 -5.09
CA ALA A 184 -11.21 11.46 -5.78
C ALA A 184 -9.89 11.00 -6.42
N GLY A 185 -9.09 10.18 -5.71
CA GLY A 185 -7.78 9.64 -6.14
C GLY A 185 -7.82 8.84 -7.41
N LEU A 186 -8.80 7.94 -7.44
CA LEU A 186 -9.08 7.12 -8.59
C LEU A 186 -9.52 7.98 -9.78
N ARG A 187 -10.41 8.95 -9.57
CA ARG A 187 -10.90 9.85 -10.63
C ARG A 187 -9.78 10.72 -11.21
N GLU A 188 -8.97 11.34 -10.36
CA GLU A 188 -7.85 12.15 -10.83
C GLU A 188 -6.77 11.30 -11.51
N GLY A 189 -6.48 10.12 -10.95
CA GLY A 189 -5.63 9.13 -11.58
C GLY A 189 -6.09 8.75 -12.99
N ALA A 190 -7.39 8.48 -13.16
CA ALA A 190 -7.99 8.18 -14.46
C ALA A 190 -7.90 9.39 -15.41
N ARG A 191 -8.16 10.60 -14.93
CA ARG A 191 -8.05 11.85 -15.72
C ARG A 191 -6.63 12.07 -16.24
N LEU A 192 -5.62 11.95 -15.37
CA LEU A 192 -4.22 12.12 -15.72
C LEU A 192 -3.74 11.02 -16.68
N GLN A 193 -4.22 9.78 -16.51
CA GLN A 193 -3.94 8.68 -17.46
C GLN A 193 -4.53 8.97 -18.83
N ALA A 194 -5.79 9.41 -18.90
CA ALA A 194 -6.44 9.77 -20.14
C ALA A 194 -5.70 10.93 -20.84
N GLU A 195 -5.23 11.91 -20.09
CA GLU A 195 -4.41 13.01 -20.62
C GLU A 195 -3.06 12.52 -21.16
N LEU A 196 -2.36 11.66 -20.42
CA LEU A 196 -1.09 11.08 -20.84
C LEU A 196 -1.24 10.36 -22.18
N VAL A 197 -2.26 9.50 -22.27
CA VAL A 197 -2.54 8.70 -23.47
C VAL A 197 -2.98 9.59 -24.63
N ARG A 198 -3.78 10.63 -24.37
CA ARG A 198 -4.18 11.62 -25.38
C ARG A 198 -2.96 12.31 -25.98
N ARG A 199 -1.99 12.72 -25.16
CA ARG A 199 -0.74 13.34 -25.63
C ARG A 199 0.10 12.37 -26.46
N LEU A 200 0.24 11.13 -26.01
CA LEU A 200 0.94 10.09 -26.78
C LEU A 200 0.30 9.87 -28.16
N ALA A 201 -1.02 9.74 -28.22
CA ALA A 201 -1.76 9.56 -29.47
C ALA A 201 -1.75 10.82 -30.36
N ALA A 202 -1.70 12.02 -29.77
CA ALA A 202 -1.67 13.27 -30.54
C ALA A 202 -0.40 13.39 -31.38
N GLY A 203 0.76 13.00 -30.85
CA GLY A 203 2.00 13.01 -31.64
C GLY A 203 2.36 11.68 -32.29
N CYS A 204 1.43 10.72 -32.36
CA CYS A 204 1.48 9.55 -33.26
C CYS A 204 0.06 9.18 -33.72
N PRO A 205 -0.53 9.95 -34.66
CA PRO A 205 -1.90 9.75 -35.09
C PRO A 205 -2.19 8.34 -35.67
N GLU A 206 -1.20 7.72 -36.32
CA GLU A 206 -1.27 6.39 -36.95
C GLU A 206 -1.58 5.28 -35.93
N ALA A 207 -1.19 5.49 -34.65
CA ALA A 207 -1.46 4.54 -33.58
C ALA A 207 -2.96 4.27 -33.37
N ARG A 208 -3.84 5.20 -33.75
CA ARG A 208 -5.29 5.04 -33.58
C ARG A 208 -5.86 3.92 -34.46
N GLU A 209 -5.31 3.74 -35.67
CA GLU A 209 -5.73 2.68 -36.60
C GLU A 209 -5.28 1.28 -36.12
N LEU A 210 -4.35 1.23 -35.18
CA LEU A 210 -3.77 0.02 -34.64
C LEU A 210 -4.42 -0.39 -33.31
N ALA A 211 -5.30 0.43 -32.74
CA ALA A 211 -5.93 0.20 -31.43
C ALA A 211 -6.84 -1.05 -31.40
N ASP A 212 -7.44 -1.42 -32.54
CA ASP A 212 -8.35 -2.57 -32.65
C ASP A 212 -7.60 -3.91 -32.86
N ARG A 213 -6.27 -3.89 -32.95
CA ARG A 213 -5.47 -5.10 -33.16
C ARG A 213 -5.27 -5.88 -31.86
N SER A 214 -4.82 -7.13 -31.99
CA SER A 214 -4.38 -7.95 -30.87
C SER A 214 -3.31 -7.20 -30.06
N VAL A 215 -3.60 -6.91 -28.79
CA VAL A 215 -2.74 -6.20 -27.84
C VAL A 215 -1.39 -6.91 -27.73
N THR A 216 -1.41 -8.24 -27.52
CA THR A 216 -0.21 -9.06 -27.31
C THR A 216 0.67 -9.10 -28.56
N ASP A 217 0.09 -9.37 -29.73
CA ASP A 217 0.86 -9.52 -30.96
C ASP A 217 1.43 -8.17 -31.43
N SER A 218 0.63 -7.11 -31.36
CA SER A 218 1.06 -5.75 -31.74
C SER A 218 2.17 -5.24 -30.83
N TRP A 219 2.09 -5.53 -29.52
CA TRP A 219 3.14 -5.17 -28.58
C TRP A 219 4.44 -5.93 -28.85
N ALA A 220 4.35 -7.26 -29.05
CA ALA A 220 5.52 -8.09 -29.36
C ALA A 220 6.20 -7.64 -30.66
N GLN A 221 5.42 -7.36 -31.71
CA GLN A 221 5.92 -6.83 -32.98
C GLN A 221 6.58 -5.46 -32.79
N GLY A 222 5.98 -4.56 -32.01
CA GLY A 222 6.56 -3.26 -31.70
C GLY A 222 7.91 -3.37 -30.99
N LEU A 223 8.05 -4.27 -30.01
CA LEU A 223 9.32 -4.52 -29.33
C LEU A 223 10.39 -5.09 -30.27
N GLU A 224 9.99 -5.98 -31.19
CA GLU A 224 10.91 -6.54 -32.19
C GLU A 224 11.42 -5.47 -33.16
N LEU A 225 10.54 -4.58 -33.63
CA LEU A 225 10.92 -3.45 -34.48
C LEU A 225 11.85 -2.48 -33.75
N HIS A 226 11.58 -2.15 -32.48
CA HIS A 226 12.47 -1.34 -31.65
C HIS A 226 13.85 -2.00 -31.49
N ALA A 227 13.92 -3.31 -31.20
CA ALA A 227 15.18 -4.03 -31.07
C ALA A 227 16.04 -3.97 -32.36
N ARG A 228 15.40 -3.89 -33.53
CA ARG A 228 16.04 -3.73 -34.84
C ARG A 228 16.41 -2.27 -35.17
N GLY A 229 16.05 -1.31 -34.32
CA GLY A 229 16.28 0.12 -34.53
C GLY A 229 15.23 0.80 -35.43
N ALA A 230 14.11 0.14 -35.72
CA ALA A 230 13.02 0.67 -36.54
C ALA A 230 11.98 1.39 -35.67
N TRP A 231 12.39 2.47 -34.97
CA TRP A 231 11.53 3.18 -34.02
C TRP A 231 10.27 3.77 -34.64
N ASP A 232 10.37 4.33 -35.86
CA ASP A 232 9.24 4.92 -36.57
C ASP A 232 8.12 3.91 -36.84
N GLU A 233 8.47 2.64 -37.05
CA GLU A 233 7.50 1.55 -37.24
C GLU A 233 7.04 0.95 -35.90
N ALA A 234 7.92 0.88 -34.91
CA ALA A 234 7.61 0.34 -33.59
C ALA A 234 6.62 1.22 -32.82
N ARG A 235 6.81 2.53 -32.88
CA ARG A 235 6.11 3.50 -32.04
C ARG A 235 4.59 3.51 -32.24
N PRO A 236 4.04 3.52 -33.47
CA PRO A 236 2.59 3.41 -33.68
C PRO A 236 2.00 2.14 -33.09
N LEU A 237 2.70 1.00 -33.19
CA LEU A 237 2.23 -0.28 -32.64
C LEU A 237 2.17 -0.24 -31.11
N LEU A 238 3.21 0.27 -30.45
CA LEU A 238 3.28 0.34 -28.99
C LEU A 238 2.21 1.29 -28.41
N ILE A 239 2.00 2.46 -29.03
CA ILE A 239 0.93 3.38 -28.63
C ILE A 239 -0.45 2.79 -28.97
N GLY A 240 -0.59 2.13 -30.11
CA GLY A 240 -1.82 1.43 -30.51
C GLY A 240 -2.24 0.38 -29.49
N THR A 241 -1.30 -0.44 -29.01
CA THR A 241 -1.53 -1.40 -27.92
C THR A 241 -2.06 -0.72 -26.66
N LEU A 242 -1.46 0.41 -26.23
CA LEU A 242 -1.93 1.17 -25.07
C LEU A 242 -3.37 1.67 -25.24
N LEU A 243 -3.70 2.17 -26.44
CA LEU A 243 -5.05 2.61 -26.78
C LEU A 243 -6.04 1.43 -26.75
N GLY A 244 -5.66 0.29 -27.32
CA GLY A 244 -6.47 -0.94 -27.30
C GLY A 244 -6.73 -1.45 -25.88
N GLN A 245 -5.72 -1.44 -25.01
CA GLN A 245 -5.89 -1.81 -23.59
C GLN A 245 -6.90 -0.91 -22.88
N ILE A 246 -6.86 0.41 -23.14
CA ILE A 246 -7.79 1.35 -22.52
C ILE A 246 -9.20 1.19 -23.08
N ALA A 247 -9.34 0.98 -24.39
CA ALA A 247 -10.63 0.74 -25.03
C ALA A 247 -11.29 -0.57 -24.53
N ALA A 248 -10.48 -1.58 -24.21
CA ALA A 248 -10.92 -2.84 -23.63
C ALA A 248 -11.14 -2.80 -22.10
N ASP A 249 -11.01 -1.63 -21.45
CA ASP A 249 -11.08 -1.46 -20.00
C ASP A 249 -10.14 -2.42 -19.23
N ALA A 250 -8.93 -2.61 -19.76
CA ALA A 250 -7.94 -3.51 -19.17
C ALA A 250 -7.61 -3.10 -17.73
N PRO A 251 -7.28 -4.06 -16.83
CA PRO A 251 -6.91 -3.76 -15.46
C PRO A 251 -5.82 -2.70 -15.38
N VAL A 252 -6.02 -1.70 -14.52
CA VAL A 252 -5.16 -0.53 -14.58
C VAL A 252 -3.68 -0.79 -14.27
N ARG A 253 -3.39 -1.88 -13.54
CA ARG A 253 -2.01 -2.32 -13.30
C ARG A 253 -1.32 -2.73 -14.60
N GLU A 254 -2.04 -3.36 -15.52
CA GLU A 254 -1.52 -3.75 -16.83
C GLU A 254 -1.23 -2.50 -17.66
N ILE A 255 -2.18 -1.56 -17.74
CA ILE A 255 -1.98 -0.27 -18.43
C ILE A 255 -0.76 0.47 -17.86
N GLN A 256 -0.61 0.50 -16.52
CA GLN A 256 0.54 1.14 -15.87
C GLN A 256 1.86 0.44 -16.18
N GLN A 257 1.89 -0.89 -16.29
CA GLN A 257 3.06 -1.65 -16.67
C GLN A 257 3.45 -1.35 -18.12
N THR A 258 2.49 -1.38 -19.04
CA THR A 258 2.70 -1.02 -20.46
C THR A 258 3.21 0.40 -20.59
N LEU A 259 2.61 1.37 -19.88
CA LEU A 259 3.07 2.77 -19.87
C LEU A 259 4.49 2.91 -19.31
N THR A 260 4.82 2.22 -18.22
CA THR A 260 6.17 2.23 -17.64
C THR A 260 7.20 1.75 -18.66
N HIS A 261 6.88 0.64 -19.33
CA HIS A 261 7.77 0.04 -20.31
C HIS A 261 7.94 0.96 -21.52
N TYR A 262 6.84 1.48 -22.08
CA TYR A 262 6.87 2.42 -23.19
C TYR A 262 7.70 3.68 -22.88
N LEU A 263 7.50 4.30 -21.70
CA LEU A 263 8.29 5.47 -21.29
C LEU A 263 9.78 5.13 -21.08
N GLY A 264 10.09 3.88 -20.70
CA GLY A 264 11.46 3.37 -20.66
C GLY A 264 12.10 3.36 -22.05
N LEU A 265 11.43 2.76 -23.04
CA LEU A 265 11.90 2.71 -24.43
C LEU A 265 12.07 4.13 -25.02
N LEU A 266 11.11 5.02 -24.74
CA LEU A 266 11.19 6.42 -25.21
C LEU A 266 12.40 7.16 -24.62
N ARG A 267 12.82 6.86 -23.38
CA ARG A 267 14.03 7.42 -22.77
C ARG A 267 15.31 6.89 -23.42
N GLU A 268 15.34 5.60 -23.76
CA GLU A 268 16.46 4.98 -24.46
C GLU A 268 16.68 5.63 -25.83
N GLU A 269 15.60 5.82 -26.60
CA GLU A 269 15.62 6.51 -27.90
C GLU A 269 16.02 7.99 -27.79
N ALA A 270 15.62 8.67 -26.71
CA ALA A 270 16.07 10.02 -26.41
C ALA A 270 17.55 10.12 -25.98
N GLY A 271 18.25 8.99 -25.82
CA GLY A 271 19.64 8.94 -25.36
C GLY A 271 19.82 9.32 -23.88
N VAL A 272 18.74 9.28 -23.09
CA VAL A 272 18.78 9.56 -21.66
C VAL A 272 19.16 8.27 -20.93
N ALA A 273 20.42 8.16 -20.49
CA ALA A 273 20.91 6.99 -19.78
C ALA A 273 19.99 6.61 -18.60
N GLY A 274 19.41 5.40 -18.64
CA GLY A 274 18.65 4.84 -17.55
C GLY A 274 19.58 4.48 -16.38
N GLY A 275 19.30 4.99 -15.18
CA GLY A 275 20.08 4.72 -13.96
C GLY A 275 19.97 3.29 -13.41
N GLY A 276 19.82 2.29 -14.27
CA GLY A 276 19.47 0.93 -13.83
C GLY A 276 19.66 -0.14 -14.89
N SER A 277 20.77 -0.14 -15.61
CA SER A 277 21.39 -1.35 -16.19
C SER A 277 22.81 -0.99 -16.61
N ALA A 278 23.78 -1.83 -16.23
CA ALA A 278 25.17 -1.67 -16.63
C ALA A 278 25.25 -1.56 -18.16
N PRO A 279 26.13 -0.70 -18.71
CA PRO A 279 26.25 -0.55 -20.15
C PRO A 279 26.72 -1.89 -20.73
N THR A 280 25.91 -2.49 -21.60
CA THR A 280 26.42 -3.44 -22.58
C THR A 280 27.37 -2.68 -23.48
N ALA A 281 28.66 -2.77 -23.17
CA ALA A 281 29.73 -2.33 -24.03
C ALA A 281 29.59 -3.04 -25.39
N GLY A 282 29.08 -2.31 -26.39
CA GLY A 282 28.83 -2.88 -27.71
C GLY A 282 28.26 -1.94 -28.77
N ARG A 283 27.66 -0.79 -28.40
CA ARG A 283 27.23 0.22 -29.38
C ARG A 283 28.11 1.47 -29.31
N ALA A 284 29.38 1.30 -29.65
CA ALA A 284 30.21 2.42 -30.06
C ALA A 284 29.95 2.71 -31.55
N ALA A 285 29.34 3.88 -31.80
CA ALA A 285 29.47 4.74 -32.97
C ALA A 285 29.98 4.09 -34.28
N ALA A 286 29.06 3.61 -35.11
CA ALA A 286 29.21 3.71 -36.56
C ALA A 286 28.23 4.78 -37.04
N GLY A 287 28.71 6.04 -37.08
CA GLY A 287 27.95 7.15 -37.62
C GLY A 287 27.70 6.93 -39.11
N HIS A 288 26.43 6.79 -39.50
CA HIS A 288 25.97 7.07 -40.86
C HIS A 288 25.67 8.58 -40.93
N PRO A 289 26.46 9.39 -41.65
CA PRO A 289 26.14 10.78 -41.89
C PRO A 289 25.12 10.82 -43.04
N GLY A 290 23.82 10.84 -42.71
CA GLY A 290 22.80 10.99 -43.76
C GLY A 290 21.34 10.78 -43.39
N SER A 291 21.00 10.13 -42.26
CA SER A 291 19.59 10.02 -41.88
C SER A 291 19.16 11.29 -41.14
N ALA A 292 18.45 12.18 -41.85
CA ALA A 292 17.68 13.23 -41.24
C ALA A 292 16.85 12.63 -40.09
N ARG A 293 17.09 13.12 -38.88
CA ARG A 293 16.43 12.63 -37.65
C ARG A 293 14.93 12.91 -37.80
N PRO A 294 14.05 11.89 -37.79
CA PRO A 294 12.63 12.09 -38.06
C PRO A 294 11.97 12.88 -36.93
N ALA A 295 10.95 13.66 -37.31
CA ALA A 295 10.20 14.53 -36.42
C ALA A 295 9.20 13.72 -35.58
N GLY A 296 9.58 13.32 -34.38
CA GLY A 296 8.68 12.75 -33.38
C GLY A 296 9.34 12.66 -32.01
N PHE A 297 8.78 13.34 -30.99
CA PHE A 297 9.20 13.38 -29.58
C PHE A 297 10.72 13.21 -29.35
N THR A 298 11.54 14.08 -29.94
CA THR A 298 12.98 14.15 -29.63
C THR A 298 13.32 15.33 -28.72
N ASP A 299 12.32 16.08 -28.24
CA ASP A 299 12.51 17.12 -27.25
C ASP A 299 12.58 16.52 -25.84
N PRO A 300 13.71 16.62 -25.13
CA PRO A 300 13.83 16.19 -23.74
C PRO A 300 12.80 16.85 -22.80
N SER A 301 12.30 18.05 -23.15
CA SER A 301 11.29 18.76 -22.36
C SER A 301 9.95 18.01 -22.35
N GLU A 302 9.51 17.52 -23.50
CA GLU A 302 8.24 16.81 -23.67
C GLU A 302 8.27 15.43 -22.98
N LEU A 303 9.42 14.73 -23.05
CA LEU A 303 9.64 13.50 -22.28
C LEU A 303 9.61 13.73 -20.77
N ALA A 304 10.17 14.85 -20.30
CA ALA A 304 10.10 15.25 -18.89
C ALA A 304 8.65 15.55 -18.47
N GLU A 305 7.85 16.20 -19.32
CA GLU A 305 6.43 16.43 -19.07
C GLU A 305 5.63 15.12 -19.00
N LEU A 306 5.81 14.20 -19.95
CA LEU A 306 5.13 12.90 -19.95
C LEU A 306 5.51 12.08 -18.70
N THR A 307 6.78 12.10 -18.31
CA THR A 307 7.27 11.43 -17.10
C THR A 307 6.68 12.05 -15.84
N THR A 308 6.58 13.39 -15.80
CA THR A 308 5.96 14.12 -14.69
C THR A 308 4.48 13.77 -14.57
N LEU A 309 3.75 13.79 -15.68
CA LEU A 309 2.35 13.44 -15.75
C LEU A 309 2.09 11.98 -15.32
N TYR A 310 2.95 11.05 -15.74
CA TYR A 310 2.91 9.66 -15.28
C TYR A 310 3.17 9.54 -13.77
N ALA A 311 4.16 10.27 -13.25
CA ALA A 311 4.45 10.28 -11.81
C ALA A 311 3.31 10.90 -10.99
N GLU A 312 2.66 11.96 -11.48
CA GLU A 312 1.46 12.56 -10.90
C GLU A 312 0.29 11.59 -10.89
N GLN A 313 0.04 10.91 -12.02
CA GLN A 313 -1.00 9.89 -12.15
C GLN A 313 -0.85 8.79 -11.09
N ARG A 314 0.37 8.27 -10.90
CA ARG A 314 0.64 7.26 -9.87
C ARG A 314 0.45 7.81 -8.46
N ARG A 315 0.89 9.05 -8.21
CA ARG A 315 0.72 9.71 -6.90
C ARG A 315 -0.76 9.89 -6.58
N ALA A 316 -1.57 10.39 -7.52
CA ALA A 316 -2.99 10.62 -7.35
C ALA A 316 -3.74 9.32 -6.97
N ARG A 317 -3.42 8.19 -7.62
CA ARG A 317 -4.05 6.88 -7.32
C ARG A 317 -3.69 6.33 -5.95
N MET A 318 -2.43 6.53 -5.54
CA MET A 318 -1.95 6.08 -4.24
C MET A 318 -2.40 6.99 -3.10
N ARG A 319 -2.68 8.27 -3.37
CA ARG A 319 -2.81 9.32 -2.35
C ARG A 319 -4.13 10.11 -2.38
N GLY A 320 -4.99 9.98 -3.39
CA GLY A 320 -6.03 11.00 -3.68
C GLY A 320 -5.49 12.10 -4.62
N PRO A 321 -6.32 12.87 -5.37
CA PRO A 321 -5.98 14.22 -5.76
C PRO A 321 -5.75 14.91 -4.44
N VAL A 322 -4.51 15.25 -4.22
CA VAL A 322 -4.19 16.17 -3.16
C VAL A 322 -4.17 17.51 -3.87
N ASP A 323 -5.33 18.16 -3.93
CA ASP A 323 -5.29 19.60 -3.78
C ASP A 323 -4.78 19.78 -2.36
N ASP A 324 -3.56 20.27 -2.15
CA ASP A 324 -3.06 20.43 -0.78
C ASP A 324 -2.95 21.88 -0.29
N PRO A 325 -4.07 22.58 -0.12
CA PRO A 325 -4.18 23.59 0.93
C PRO A 325 -4.35 22.97 2.35
N THR A 326 -4.49 21.65 2.50
CA THR A 326 -4.94 20.96 3.74
C THR A 326 -3.85 20.53 4.73
N PHE A 327 -2.59 20.37 4.31
CA PHE A 327 -1.45 20.24 5.23
C PHE A 327 -0.77 21.59 5.50
N GLY A 328 -1.42 22.71 5.13
CA GLY A 328 -0.96 24.06 5.49
C GLY A 328 0.40 24.42 4.92
N GLY A 329 0.74 23.96 3.72
CA GLY A 329 2.03 24.24 3.07
C GLY A 329 3.21 23.43 3.62
N VAL A 330 2.96 22.30 4.30
CA VAL A 330 4.04 21.40 4.75
C VAL A 330 4.83 20.85 3.57
N ARG A 331 6.14 20.77 3.73
CA ARG A 331 7.03 20.13 2.76
C ARG A 331 7.29 18.68 3.14
N TRP A 332 7.04 17.76 2.22
CA TRP A 332 7.37 16.35 2.45
C TRP A 332 8.88 16.14 2.40
N LEU A 333 9.37 15.22 3.24
CA LEU A 333 10.75 14.78 3.25
C LEU A 333 10.83 13.29 2.95
N THR A 334 11.56 12.96 1.88
CA THR A 334 12.08 11.62 1.63
C THR A 334 13.27 11.32 2.55
N LEU A 335 13.68 10.05 2.61
CA LEU A 335 14.89 9.64 3.34
C LEU A 335 16.13 10.47 2.98
N GLY A 336 16.36 10.71 1.68
CA GLY A 336 17.53 11.46 1.20
C GLY A 336 17.48 12.94 1.60
N GLU A 337 16.30 13.56 1.51
CA GLU A 337 16.12 14.97 1.93
C GLU A 337 16.27 15.13 3.43
N PHE A 338 15.75 14.17 4.22
CA PHE A 338 15.95 14.16 5.66
C PHE A 338 17.43 14.03 6.03
N ARG A 339 18.17 13.11 5.38
CA ARG A 339 19.63 12.97 5.55
C ARG A 339 20.35 14.29 5.31
N ASN A 340 20.04 14.99 4.22
CA ASN A 340 20.69 16.25 3.89
C ASN A 340 20.42 17.36 4.91
N ARG A 341 19.23 17.37 5.53
CA ARG A 341 18.88 18.37 6.55
C ARG A 341 19.62 18.19 7.87
N ILE A 342 19.95 16.96 8.24
CA ILE A 342 20.60 16.63 9.52
C ILE A 342 22.12 16.51 9.41
N ALA A 343 22.66 16.49 8.19
CA ALA A 343 24.09 16.34 7.96
C ALA A 343 24.92 17.48 8.58
N GLY A 344 26.00 17.11 9.27
CA GLY A 344 26.91 18.04 9.95
C GLY A 344 26.38 18.63 11.27
N LYS A 345 25.12 18.34 11.65
CA LYS A 345 24.48 18.90 12.84
C LYS A 345 24.66 18.03 14.08
N SER A 346 24.87 18.64 15.23
CA SER A 346 24.79 18.00 16.54
C SER A 346 23.33 17.72 16.91
N ILE A 347 23.06 16.49 17.38
CA ILE A 347 21.69 16.06 17.68
C ILE A 347 21.61 15.51 19.10
N CYS A 348 20.61 15.95 19.86
CA CYS A 348 20.24 15.29 21.11
C CYS A 348 18.83 14.69 21.03
N LEU A 349 18.67 13.48 21.57
CA LEU A 349 17.38 12.83 21.77
C LEU A 349 17.04 12.92 23.25
N ILE A 350 15.83 13.36 23.58
CA ILE A 350 15.42 13.53 24.99
C ILE A 350 14.41 12.44 25.35
N ALA A 351 14.75 11.62 26.34
CA ALA A 351 13.84 10.62 26.87
C ALA A 351 12.68 11.24 27.66
N ASN A 352 11.55 10.53 27.69
CA ASN A 352 10.42 10.85 28.56
C ASN A 352 10.58 10.18 29.94
N SER A 353 11.73 10.32 30.59
CA SER A 353 12.05 9.70 31.89
C SER A 353 12.01 10.70 33.04
N LYS A 354 11.66 10.25 34.25
CA LYS A 354 11.69 11.11 35.46
C LYS A 354 13.09 11.61 35.77
N ARG A 355 14.12 10.84 35.38
CA ARG A 355 15.52 11.25 35.48
C ARG A 355 15.79 12.58 34.80
N VAL A 356 15.31 12.79 33.57
CA VAL A 356 15.43 14.11 32.91
C VAL A 356 14.64 15.16 33.69
N GLY A 357 13.41 14.84 34.11
CA GLY A 357 12.55 15.76 34.84
C GLY A 357 13.10 16.26 36.18
N ASN A 358 14.06 15.54 36.78
CA ASN A 358 14.75 15.94 38.01
C ASN A 358 16.12 16.58 37.76
N SER A 359 16.48 16.84 36.50
CA SER A 359 17.76 17.43 36.11
C SER A 359 17.66 18.96 35.90
N SER A 360 18.79 19.59 35.63
CA SER A 360 18.90 21.00 35.23
C SER A 360 19.58 21.16 33.87
N LEU A 361 19.33 20.22 32.95
CA LEU A 361 20.02 20.13 31.65
C LEU A 361 19.40 21.02 30.56
N GLY A 362 18.38 21.81 30.87
CA GLY A 362 17.59 22.50 29.86
C GLY A 362 18.40 23.46 28.97
N ALA A 363 19.33 24.22 29.55
CA ALA A 363 20.22 25.08 28.78
C ALA A 363 21.15 24.28 27.87
N GLU A 364 21.73 23.20 28.40
CA GLU A 364 22.64 22.34 27.63
C GLU A 364 21.93 21.62 26.47
N ILE A 365 20.66 21.25 26.67
CA ILE A 365 19.81 20.66 25.62
C ILE A 365 19.54 21.68 24.51
N ASP A 366 19.25 22.93 24.87
CA ASP A 366 18.92 23.97 23.89
C ASP A 366 20.14 24.43 23.07
N ASP A 367 21.37 24.06 23.47
CA ASP A 367 22.63 24.35 22.76
C ASP A 367 22.91 23.40 21.58
N TYR A 368 22.16 22.31 21.40
CA TYR A 368 22.32 21.44 20.23
C TYR A 368 21.73 22.07 18.95
N ASP A 369 22.26 21.70 17.80
CA ASP A 369 21.70 22.15 16.51
C ASP A 369 20.27 21.62 16.32
N LEU A 370 20.02 20.36 16.70
CA LEU A 370 18.72 19.71 16.60
C LEU A 370 18.33 18.98 17.89
N VAL A 371 17.16 19.34 18.41
CA VAL A 371 16.54 18.72 19.58
C VAL A 371 15.39 17.80 19.16
N VAL A 372 15.52 16.51 19.47
CA VAL A 372 14.52 15.48 19.13
C VAL A 372 13.73 15.06 20.36
N ARG A 373 12.40 15.05 20.24
CA ARG A 373 11.49 14.60 21.32
C ARG A 373 10.49 13.58 20.83
N PHE A 374 9.90 12.85 21.77
CA PHE A 374 9.04 11.70 21.48
C PHE A 374 7.63 11.83 22.03
N ASN A 375 6.64 11.58 21.17
CA ASN A 375 5.25 11.39 21.55
C ASN A 375 4.73 12.49 22.51
N SER A 376 4.42 12.11 23.75
CA SER A 376 3.85 12.96 24.80
C SER A 376 4.91 13.63 25.68
N TYR A 377 5.99 14.13 25.07
CA TYR A 377 7.03 14.86 25.78
C TYR A 377 6.45 16.07 26.53
N ARG A 378 7.12 16.45 27.62
CA ARG A 378 6.81 17.63 28.42
C ARG A 378 7.94 18.65 28.31
N ILE A 379 7.58 19.90 28.05
CA ILE A 379 8.50 21.03 28.13
C ILE A 379 8.59 21.50 29.58
N ASP A 380 9.81 21.51 30.09
CA ASP A 380 10.21 22.07 31.37
C ASP A 380 11.53 22.79 31.10
N PRO A 381 11.53 24.14 31.04
CA PRO A 381 12.70 24.89 30.61
C PRO A 381 13.98 24.60 31.41
N ALA A 382 13.85 24.29 32.70
CA ALA A 382 15.02 24.01 33.54
C ALA A 382 15.57 22.59 33.28
N ALA A 383 14.68 21.62 33.13
CA ALA A 383 15.04 20.21 33.09
C ALA A 383 15.19 19.66 31.67
N THR A 384 14.23 19.99 30.78
CA THR A 384 14.14 19.42 29.44
C THR A 384 14.42 20.44 28.34
N GLY A 385 14.67 21.72 28.64
CA GLY A 385 14.88 22.77 27.66
C GLY A 385 13.57 23.26 27.03
N ARG A 386 13.67 24.21 26.08
CA ARG A 386 12.50 24.83 25.42
C ARG A 386 12.33 24.37 23.97
N ARG A 387 13.39 23.95 23.30
CA ARG A 387 13.39 23.67 21.86
C ARG A 387 12.85 22.27 21.54
N THR A 388 12.19 22.17 20.40
CA THR A 388 11.83 20.90 19.75
C THR A 388 11.91 21.12 18.24
N ASP A 389 13.02 20.68 17.64
CA ASP A 389 13.23 20.83 16.20
C ASP A 389 12.62 19.65 15.45
N ILE A 390 12.74 18.44 16.01
CA ILE A 390 12.18 17.21 15.46
C ILE A 390 11.25 16.55 16.48
N HIS A 391 10.00 16.33 16.09
CA HIS A 391 9.09 15.48 16.85
C HIS A 391 8.93 14.12 16.18
N ALA A 392 9.42 13.09 16.87
CA ALA A 392 9.31 11.69 16.47
C ALA A 392 8.14 11.03 17.23
N THR A 393 7.06 10.72 16.54
CA THR A 393 5.79 10.30 17.17
C THR A 393 5.21 9.05 16.54
N ILE A 394 4.46 8.26 17.30
CA ILE A 394 3.68 7.15 16.75
C ILE A 394 2.31 7.65 16.28
N HIS A 395 1.86 7.16 15.13
CA HIS A 395 0.57 7.57 14.55
C HIS A 395 -0.66 7.25 15.44
N LYS A 396 -0.51 6.35 16.43
CA LYS A 396 -1.60 5.84 17.26
C LYS A 396 -2.14 6.83 18.29
N HIS A 397 -1.37 7.83 18.72
CA HIS A 397 -1.81 8.84 19.70
C HIS A 397 -1.56 10.26 19.20
N GLY A 398 -2.41 11.21 19.61
CA GLY A 398 -2.41 12.61 19.15
C GLY A 398 -1.63 13.59 20.03
N PHE A 399 -0.78 13.13 20.95
CA PHE A 399 -0.07 14.04 21.87
C PHE A 399 0.95 14.91 21.13
N ASN A 400 0.93 16.22 21.38
CA ASN A 400 1.81 17.23 20.78
C ASN A 400 1.72 17.33 19.24
N TRP A 401 0.57 16.99 18.64
CA TRP A 401 0.35 17.14 17.19
C TRP A 401 0.05 18.59 16.77
N ASP A 402 -0.49 19.36 17.70
CA ASP A 402 -0.77 20.80 17.63
C ASP A 402 0.45 21.67 17.94
N GLN A 403 1.47 21.12 18.60
CA GLN A 403 2.68 21.85 18.95
C GLN A 403 3.55 22.06 17.72
N HIS A 404 3.97 23.31 17.51
CA HIS A 404 4.82 23.68 16.39
C HIS A 404 6.21 23.03 16.50
N VAL A 405 6.66 22.41 15.41
CA VAL A 405 8.02 21.89 15.23
C VAL A 405 8.52 22.18 13.81
N ASP A 406 9.82 22.17 13.58
CA ASP A 406 10.32 22.29 12.19
C ASP A 406 9.99 21.01 11.41
N THR A 407 10.39 19.84 11.94
CA THR A 407 10.20 18.55 11.27
C THR A 407 9.37 17.59 12.14
N ARG A 408 8.35 16.97 11.56
CA ARG A 408 7.58 15.89 12.19
C ARG A 408 7.83 14.57 11.48
N LEU A 409 8.27 13.56 12.23
CA LEU A 409 8.40 12.19 11.77
C LEU A 409 7.36 11.33 12.48
N VAL A 410 6.45 10.74 11.71
CA VAL A 410 5.37 9.91 12.24
C VAL A 410 5.65 8.46 11.88
N PHE A 411 5.79 7.61 12.89
CA PHE A 411 6.06 6.18 12.69
C PHE A 411 4.77 5.35 12.71
N GLY A 412 4.74 4.28 11.91
CA GLY A 412 3.61 3.36 11.88
C GLY A 412 3.90 2.08 11.12
N GLY A 413 3.40 0.94 11.61
CA GLY A 413 3.70 -0.37 11.00
C GLY A 413 2.85 -0.71 9.77
N ILE A 414 1.63 -0.20 9.71
CA ILE A 414 0.66 -0.48 8.65
C ILE A 414 0.45 0.80 7.84
N SER A 415 0.76 0.76 6.54
CA SER A 415 0.71 1.95 5.66
C SER A 415 -0.67 2.61 5.63
N GLY A 416 -1.75 1.82 5.51
CA GLY A 416 -3.12 2.33 5.48
C GLY A 416 -3.48 3.12 6.74
N ASP A 417 -3.32 2.51 7.92
CA ASP A 417 -3.62 3.14 9.21
C ASP A 417 -2.79 4.39 9.46
N TRP A 418 -1.52 4.37 9.03
CA TRP A 418 -0.61 5.51 9.12
C TRP A 418 -1.11 6.67 8.26
N LYS A 419 -1.43 6.43 6.98
CA LYS A 419 -1.99 7.46 6.06
C LYS A 419 -3.29 8.05 6.60
N TYR A 420 -4.17 7.20 7.11
CA TYR A 420 -5.42 7.63 7.75
C TYR A 420 -5.14 8.53 8.97
N SER A 421 -4.19 8.14 9.82
CA SER A 421 -3.85 8.91 11.02
C SER A 421 -3.25 10.27 10.68
N LEU A 422 -2.39 10.36 9.66
CA LEU A 422 -1.84 11.63 9.20
C LEU A 422 -2.94 12.59 8.75
N ARG A 423 -3.85 12.12 7.89
CA ARG A 423 -4.95 12.95 7.38
C ARG A 423 -5.84 13.52 8.47
N ASN A 424 -6.14 12.72 9.49
CA ASN A 424 -7.12 13.11 10.52
C ASN A 424 -6.52 13.87 11.70
N ARG A 425 -5.19 13.88 11.85
CA ARG A 425 -4.55 14.40 13.07
C ARG A 425 -3.51 15.48 12.83
N LEU A 426 -2.97 15.60 11.61
CA LEU A 426 -2.06 16.68 11.30
C LEU A 426 -2.77 18.03 11.45
N VAL A 427 -2.14 18.92 12.19
CA VAL A 427 -2.62 20.29 12.38
C VAL A 427 -1.88 21.18 11.36
N PRO A 428 -2.60 21.90 10.47
CA PRO A 428 -1.99 22.85 9.56
C PRO A 428 -1.12 23.87 10.31
N GLY A 429 0.09 24.14 9.82
CA GLY A 429 1.02 25.07 10.46
C GLY A 429 1.75 24.56 11.70
N ALA A 430 1.42 23.37 12.24
CA ALA A 430 2.15 22.78 13.37
C ALA A 430 3.47 22.11 12.98
N GLN A 431 3.77 22.02 11.68
CA GLN A 431 5.06 21.55 11.17
C GLN A 431 5.41 22.22 9.84
N SER A 432 6.71 22.48 9.62
CA SER A 432 7.22 22.94 8.32
C SER A 432 7.53 21.77 7.39
N TYR A 433 7.97 20.64 7.95
CA TYR A 433 8.34 19.44 7.22
C TYR A 433 7.69 18.19 7.81
N LEU A 434 7.35 17.24 6.94
CA LEU A 434 6.74 15.96 7.29
C LEU A 434 7.44 14.80 6.59
N GLY A 435 7.87 13.79 7.33
CA GLY A 435 8.44 12.58 6.75
C GLY A 435 7.44 11.81 5.89
N ASP A 436 7.85 11.40 4.70
CA ASP A 436 7.04 10.62 3.79
C ASP A 436 7.01 9.12 4.16
N GLU A 437 6.40 8.31 3.30
CA GLU A 437 6.25 6.88 3.52
C GLU A 437 7.60 6.14 3.64
N SER A 438 8.70 6.69 3.09
CA SER A 438 10.05 6.10 3.23
C SER A 438 10.61 6.20 4.65
N LEU A 439 10.14 7.16 5.45
CA LEU A 439 10.56 7.40 6.84
C LEU A 439 9.61 6.78 7.88
N ARG A 440 8.55 6.10 7.42
CA ARG A 440 7.45 5.59 8.25
C ARG A 440 7.88 4.49 9.22
N TRP A 441 8.78 3.59 8.82
CA TRP A 441 9.17 2.45 9.67
C TRP A 441 10.65 2.08 9.53
N PRO A 442 11.58 2.93 10.01
CA PRO A 442 13.01 2.82 9.70
C PRO A 442 13.61 1.42 9.87
N VAL A 443 13.43 0.80 11.04
CA VAL A 443 14.02 -0.52 11.34
C VAL A 443 13.54 -1.61 10.37
N ARG A 444 12.27 -1.55 9.93
CA ARG A 444 11.65 -2.59 9.10
C ARG A 444 11.77 -2.32 7.61
N ASP A 445 11.53 -1.08 7.19
CA ASP A 445 11.43 -0.72 5.77
C ASP A 445 12.80 -0.35 5.19
N ILE A 446 13.62 0.41 5.95
CA ILE A 446 14.96 0.85 5.53
C ILE A 446 15.97 -0.22 5.90
N GLY A 447 15.99 -0.63 7.18
CA GLY A 447 16.94 -1.61 7.69
C GLY A 447 16.65 -3.05 7.27
N ARG A 448 15.44 -3.33 6.80
CA ARG A 448 14.96 -4.69 6.45
C ARG A 448 15.19 -5.71 7.58
N VAL A 449 15.19 -5.26 8.84
CA VAL A 449 15.40 -6.13 10.00
C VAL A 449 14.15 -6.99 10.19
N SER A 450 14.30 -8.31 10.02
CA SER A 450 13.19 -9.25 10.12
C SER A 450 12.69 -9.38 11.56
N ARG A 451 11.49 -9.96 11.72
CA ARG A 451 10.95 -10.28 13.04
C ARG A 451 11.69 -11.41 13.74
N ASP A 452 12.51 -12.17 13.03
CA ASP A 452 13.33 -13.22 13.63
C ASP A 452 14.55 -12.61 14.34
N VAL A 453 15.11 -11.53 13.77
CA VAL A 453 16.23 -10.79 14.36
C VAL A 453 15.76 -9.85 15.47
N TRP A 454 14.65 -9.14 15.24
CA TRP A 454 14.07 -8.24 16.22
C TRP A 454 12.58 -8.56 16.35
N PRO A 455 12.15 -9.43 17.31
CA PRO A 455 10.76 -9.86 17.40
C PRO A 455 9.79 -8.78 17.86
N SER A 456 10.23 -7.91 18.76
CA SER A 456 9.41 -6.85 19.34
C SER A 456 9.11 -5.73 18.34
N ILE A 457 8.08 -4.94 18.63
CA ILE A 457 7.81 -3.71 17.86
C ILE A 457 8.81 -2.65 18.35
N PRO A 458 9.65 -2.06 17.48
CA PRO A 458 10.55 -0.99 17.87
C PRO A 458 9.81 0.24 18.43
N THR A 459 10.33 0.85 19.49
CA THR A 459 9.78 2.10 20.03
C THR A 459 9.99 3.27 19.07
N SER A 460 9.26 4.38 19.25
CA SER A 460 9.54 5.62 18.51
C SER A 460 10.97 6.11 18.75
N GLY A 461 11.45 5.98 19.99
CA GLY A 461 12.83 6.29 20.37
C GLY A 461 13.84 5.48 19.57
N PHE A 462 13.64 4.16 19.51
CA PHE A 462 14.56 3.27 18.80
C PHE A 462 14.48 3.42 17.28
N ASN A 463 13.30 3.61 16.68
CA ASN A 463 13.20 3.90 15.23
C ASN A 463 13.98 5.16 14.86
N MET A 464 13.85 6.22 15.65
CA MET A 464 14.56 7.47 15.42
C MET A 464 16.07 7.30 15.60
N LEU A 465 16.47 6.63 16.67
CA LEU A 465 17.88 6.38 16.96
C LEU A 465 18.55 5.54 15.87
N TRP A 466 17.91 4.44 15.50
CA TRP A 466 18.36 3.57 14.42
C TRP A 466 18.49 4.33 13.10
N LEU A 467 17.52 5.20 12.78
CA LEU A 467 17.56 6.04 11.57
C LEU A 467 18.77 6.98 11.57
N LEU A 468 19.04 7.66 12.69
CA LEU A 468 20.17 8.59 12.80
C LEU A 468 21.52 7.87 12.75
N ASP A 469 21.60 6.69 13.38
CA ASP A 469 22.79 5.83 13.30
C ASP A 469 23.02 5.36 11.87
N PHE A 470 21.99 4.83 11.21
CA PHE A 470 22.03 4.36 9.82
C PHE A 470 22.45 5.44 8.82
N LEU A 471 21.95 6.67 9.00
CA LEU A 471 22.28 7.77 8.10
C LEU A 471 23.73 8.25 8.26
N ASP A 472 24.30 8.12 9.47
CA ASP A 472 25.70 8.43 9.80
C ASP A 472 26.22 9.74 9.20
N VAL A 473 25.48 10.82 9.41
CA VAL A 473 25.86 12.16 8.91
C VAL A 473 25.97 13.22 10.00
N SER A 474 25.66 12.88 11.25
CA SER A 474 25.70 13.81 12.38
C SER A 474 26.96 13.55 13.21
N PRO A 475 27.87 14.53 13.34
CA PRO A 475 29.14 14.36 14.02
C PRO A 475 28.98 14.15 15.53
N ARG A 476 27.84 14.53 16.09
CA ARG A 476 27.52 14.36 17.51
C ARG A 476 26.11 13.83 17.69
N LEU A 477 25.96 12.75 18.43
CA LEU A 477 24.66 12.13 18.73
C LEU A 477 24.57 11.71 20.20
N ASP A 478 23.81 12.47 20.97
CA ASP A 478 23.65 12.28 22.41
C ASP A 478 22.22 11.86 22.79
N LEU A 479 22.11 10.89 23.69
CA LEU A 479 20.86 10.45 24.30
C LEU A 479 20.77 10.98 25.73
N ILE A 480 19.83 11.88 25.97
CA ILE A 480 19.66 12.55 27.27
C ILE A 480 18.55 11.87 28.08
N GLY A 481 18.95 11.34 29.24
CA GLY A 481 18.14 10.64 30.24
C GLY A 481 17.49 9.35 29.77
N PHE A 482 18.08 8.67 28.79
CA PHE A 482 17.69 7.33 28.39
C PHE A 482 18.07 6.32 29.47
N ASP A 483 17.11 6.03 30.35
CA ASP A 483 17.20 5.01 31.39
C ASP A 483 16.20 3.87 31.18
N PHE A 484 15.64 3.78 29.98
CA PHE A 484 14.71 2.71 29.58
C PHE A 484 13.51 2.55 30.55
N TYR A 485 13.05 3.68 31.10
CA TYR A 485 11.96 3.79 32.06
C TYR A 485 12.25 3.23 33.47
N GLU A 486 13.52 2.99 33.81
CA GLU A 486 13.92 2.61 35.17
C GLU A 486 13.49 3.64 36.22
N SER A 487 13.60 4.96 35.93
CA SER A 487 13.08 6.01 36.82
C SER A 487 11.58 6.28 36.67
N GLY A 488 10.91 5.61 35.74
CA GLY A 488 9.53 5.88 35.36
C GLY A 488 9.37 7.03 34.35
N ALA A 489 8.13 7.32 33.97
CA ALA A 489 7.83 8.27 32.89
C ALA A 489 7.72 9.73 33.36
N TYR A 490 8.21 10.65 32.53
CA TYR A 490 8.00 12.10 32.59
C TYR A 490 7.36 12.56 31.29
N ARG A 491 6.04 12.72 31.30
CA ARG A 491 5.20 12.99 30.12
C ARG A 491 4.14 14.03 30.46
N LEU A 492 3.38 14.45 29.45
CA LEU A 492 2.14 15.20 29.68
C LEU A 492 1.20 14.46 30.66
N PRO A 493 0.48 15.18 31.55
CA PRO A 493 -0.41 14.56 32.52
C PRO A 493 -1.45 13.62 31.91
N ALA A 494 -2.03 13.97 30.76
CA ALA A 494 -2.99 13.13 30.04
C ALA A 494 -2.38 11.79 29.58
N ALA A 495 -1.10 11.78 29.22
CA ALA A 495 -0.39 10.58 28.77
C ALA A 495 0.09 9.69 29.92
N MET A 496 0.17 10.21 31.16
CA MET A 496 0.52 9.42 32.34
C MET A 496 -0.55 8.38 32.70
N ARG A 497 -1.78 8.54 32.18
CA ARG A 497 -2.89 7.58 32.35
C ARG A 497 -2.77 6.36 31.42
N LEU A 498 -1.90 6.42 30.41
CA LEU A 498 -1.69 5.33 29.47
C LEU A 498 -0.56 4.43 29.98
N PRO A 499 -0.76 3.10 30.04
CA PRO A 499 0.29 2.19 30.45
C PRO A 499 1.46 2.26 29.46
N ILE A 500 2.68 2.10 29.97
CA ILE A 500 3.84 1.85 29.11
C ILE A 500 3.59 0.50 28.44
N THR A 501 3.44 0.49 27.13
CA THR A 501 2.96 -0.71 26.42
C THR A 501 3.99 -1.82 26.47
N SER A 502 3.59 -3.02 26.90
CA SER A 502 4.45 -4.21 26.99
C SER A 502 4.80 -4.84 25.63
N VAL A 503 4.22 -4.34 24.53
CA VAL A 503 4.55 -4.79 23.17
C VAL A 503 5.95 -4.36 22.71
N HIS A 504 6.57 -3.43 23.45
CA HIS A 504 7.94 -3.00 23.27
C HIS A 504 8.85 -3.77 24.23
N GLU A 505 10.01 -4.18 23.74
CA GLU A 505 11.04 -4.82 24.56
C GLU A 505 12.23 -3.88 24.68
N TYR A 506 12.34 -3.20 25.82
CA TYR A 506 13.37 -2.19 26.07
C TYR A 506 14.76 -2.77 26.33
N THR A 507 14.85 -4.07 26.66
CA THR A 507 16.12 -4.73 26.98
C THR A 507 17.02 -4.84 25.75
N SER A 508 16.49 -5.34 24.63
CA SER A 508 17.21 -5.39 23.35
C SER A 508 17.57 -3.98 22.84
N GLU A 509 16.67 -3.00 22.97
CA GLU A 509 16.96 -1.59 22.62
C GLU A 509 18.12 -1.05 23.46
N LYS A 510 18.12 -1.31 24.78
CA LYS A 510 19.20 -0.92 25.70
C LYS A 510 20.52 -1.56 25.32
N ALA A 511 20.54 -2.86 25.06
CA ALA A 511 21.76 -3.57 24.66
C ALA A 511 22.38 -2.97 23.39
N TRP A 512 21.54 -2.71 22.38
CA TRP A 512 21.97 -2.09 21.11
C TRP A 512 22.58 -0.70 21.31
N VAL A 513 21.99 0.11 22.19
CA VAL A 513 22.48 1.45 22.54
C VAL A 513 23.83 1.37 23.24
N MET A 514 23.94 0.50 24.26
CA MET A 514 25.15 0.39 25.07
C MET A 514 26.33 -0.18 24.28
N GLU A 515 26.08 -1.03 23.27
CA GLU A 515 27.12 -1.52 22.34
C GLU A 515 27.75 -0.39 21.52
N ARG A 516 27.01 0.69 21.25
CA ARG A 516 27.44 1.84 20.44
C ARG A 516 27.88 3.05 21.26
N ALA A 517 27.75 2.99 22.59
CA ALA A 517 28.09 4.10 23.45
C ALA A 517 29.61 4.31 23.49
N GLN A 518 30.05 5.53 23.15
CA GLN A 518 31.44 5.96 23.32
C GLN A 518 31.70 6.48 24.74
N SER A 519 30.69 7.11 25.35
CA SER A 519 30.74 7.48 26.77
C SER A 519 29.35 7.47 27.39
N VAL A 520 29.32 7.20 28.71
CA VAL A 520 28.08 7.12 29.48
C VAL A 520 28.28 7.86 30.79
N THR A 521 27.40 8.80 31.08
CA THR A 521 27.26 9.46 32.38
C THR A 521 25.90 9.12 32.97
N ASP A 522 25.60 9.65 34.17
CA ASP A 522 24.31 9.41 34.82
C ASP A 522 23.11 9.91 34.00
N THR A 523 23.30 10.94 33.16
CA THR A 523 22.22 11.61 32.41
C THR A 523 22.42 11.63 30.90
N ARG A 524 23.56 11.21 30.37
CA ARG A 524 23.87 11.23 28.94
C ARG A 524 24.57 9.96 28.48
N ILE A 525 24.13 9.43 27.35
CA ILE A 525 24.83 8.40 26.58
C ILE A 525 25.26 9.05 25.25
N CYS A 526 26.56 9.13 25.01
CA CYS A 526 27.13 9.66 23.78
C CYS A 526 27.46 8.50 22.83
N LEU A 527 26.95 8.55 21.59
CA LEU A 527 27.22 7.52 20.59
C LEU A 527 28.35 7.90 19.63
N ARG A 528 28.59 9.20 19.44
CA ARG A 528 29.72 9.81 18.73
C ARG A 528 29.74 11.31 18.97
#